data_AF-A0A2V9DDW4-F1
#
_entry.id   AF-A0A2V9DDW4-F1
#
_cell.length_a   1.000
_cell.length_b   1.000
_cell.length_c   1.000
_cell.angle_alpha   90.00
_cell.angle_beta   90.00
_cell.angle_gamma   90.00
#
_symmetry.space_group_name_H-M   'P 1'
#
loop_
_entity.id
_entity.type
_entity.pdbx_description
1 polymer ?
#
loop_
_entity_poly.entity_id
_entity_poly.type
_entity_poly.pdbx_seq_one_letter_code
_entity_poly.pdbx_strand_id
1 'polypeptide(L)'
;MQYALILALALCGVAAQALPQATAKRQIPCKTPENAASCYWTHGRLGVYNGNPSFRVGRIGTTKIVGIHSAPGAQRRDPEDGEHPEFPPNIERLVDGMVNGHRIFAGFEICPFAPEVRREMQFGCIESARKIFVNRFH
;
A
#
# COMPACT_ATOMS: atom_id res chain seq x y z
N MET A 1 24.03 -2.74 -54.93
CA MET A 1 23.98 -3.73 -53.83
C MET A 1 24.25 -3.06 -52.47
N GLN A 2 23.50 -2.00 -52.12
CA GLN A 2 23.74 -1.25 -50.86
C GLN A 2 22.44 -0.93 -50.10
N TYR A 3 21.29 -1.04 -50.77
CA TYR A 3 19.96 -0.79 -50.20
C TYR A 3 19.31 -2.02 -49.54
N ALA A 4 19.89 -3.23 -49.73
CA ALA A 4 19.37 -4.46 -49.12
C ALA A 4 19.74 -4.61 -47.64
N LEU A 5 20.78 -3.90 -47.17
CA LEU A 5 21.26 -3.99 -45.78
C LEU A 5 20.50 -3.08 -44.80
N ILE A 6 19.82 -2.04 -45.30
CA ILE A 6 19.15 -1.06 -44.43
C ILE A 6 17.76 -1.53 -44.00
N LEU A 7 17.10 -2.39 -44.80
CA LEU A 7 15.78 -2.93 -44.46
C LEU A 7 15.81 -4.02 -43.37
N ALA A 8 16.96 -4.65 -43.11
CA ALA A 8 17.08 -5.70 -42.09
C ALA A 8 17.15 -5.14 -40.65
N LEU A 9 17.58 -3.88 -40.47
CA LEU A 9 17.73 -3.28 -39.13
C LEU A 9 16.43 -2.66 -38.58
N ALA A 10 15.44 -2.41 -39.43
CA ALA A 10 14.18 -1.78 -39.03
C ALA A 10 13.15 -2.77 -38.42
N LEU A 11 13.37 -4.08 -38.54
CA LEU A 11 12.41 -5.12 -38.09
C LEU A 11 12.71 -5.71 -36.70
N CYS A 12 13.88 -5.44 -36.11
CA CYS A 12 14.24 -5.97 -34.78
C CYS A 12 13.78 -5.08 -33.61
N GLY A 13 13.25 -3.89 -33.87
CA GLY A 13 12.97 -2.88 -32.83
C GLY A 13 11.65 -3.03 -32.07
N VAL A 14 10.73 -3.89 -32.51
CA VAL A 14 9.32 -3.88 -32.01
C VAL A 14 9.01 -4.96 -30.96
N ALA A 15 9.93 -5.89 -30.69
CA ALA A 15 9.65 -7.04 -29.81
C ALA A 15 9.93 -6.80 -28.31
N ALA A 16 10.48 -5.65 -27.91
CA ALA A 16 11.01 -5.46 -26.55
C ALA A 16 10.00 -4.93 -25.50
N GLN A 17 8.73 -4.67 -25.85
CA GLN A 17 7.83 -3.92 -24.96
C GLN A 17 6.91 -4.75 -24.05
N ALA A 18 7.03 -6.08 -24.01
CA ALA A 18 6.09 -6.93 -23.27
C ALA A 18 6.73 -7.81 -22.18
N LEU A 19 7.83 -7.38 -21.55
CA LEU A 19 8.23 -8.00 -20.29
C LEU A 19 7.20 -7.57 -19.22
N PRO A 20 6.51 -8.51 -18.55
CA PRO A 20 5.70 -8.19 -17.40
C PRO A 20 6.60 -7.52 -16.38
N GLN A 21 6.37 -6.24 -16.09
CA GLN A 21 7.03 -5.60 -14.96
C GLN A 21 6.62 -6.40 -13.73
N ALA A 22 7.58 -7.11 -13.14
CA ALA A 22 7.36 -7.83 -11.91
C ALA A 22 6.83 -6.82 -10.89
N THR A 23 5.56 -6.98 -10.50
CA THR A 23 4.96 -6.13 -9.48
C THR A 23 5.85 -6.25 -8.25
N ALA A 24 6.46 -5.15 -7.83
CA ALA A 24 7.33 -5.14 -6.66
C ALA A 24 6.60 -5.82 -5.50
N LYS A 25 7.12 -6.97 -5.06
CA LYS A 25 6.61 -7.66 -3.88
C LYS A 25 7.10 -6.91 -2.67
N ARG A 26 6.23 -6.70 -1.68
CA ARG A 26 6.64 -6.10 -0.39
C ARG A 26 7.79 -6.91 0.21
N GLN A 27 8.73 -6.25 0.88
CA GLN A 27 9.91 -6.91 1.44
C GLN A 27 9.60 -7.52 2.80
N ILE A 28 8.70 -6.88 3.57
CA ILE A 28 8.39 -7.31 4.94
C ILE A 28 6.95 -7.83 5.02
N PRO A 29 6.69 -9.11 5.36
CA PRO A 29 5.33 -9.63 5.40
C PRO A 29 4.48 -8.92 6.48
N CYS A 30 3.31 -8.42 6.09
CA CYS A 30 2.33 -7.84 7.00
C CYS A 30 1.53 -8.92 7.71
N LYS A 31 0.95 -9.83 6.93
CA LYS A 31 0.33 -11.06 7.44
C LYS A 31 1.35 -12.19 7.51
N THR A 32 1.41 -12.84 8.65
CA THR A 32 2.17 -14.07 8.91
C THR A 32 1.21 -15.14 9.45
N PRO A 33 1.59 -16.44 9.45
CA PRO A 33 0.76 -17.48 10.06
C PRO A 33 0.35 -17.19 11.51
N GLU A 34 1.24 -16.52 12.27
CA GLU A 34 1.05 -16.21 13.68
C GLU A 34 -0.02 -15.13 13.92
N ASN A 35 -0.19 -14.18 12.99
CA ASN A 35 -1.17 -13.09 13.12
C ASN A 35 -2.39 -13.22 12.19
N ALA A 36 -2.41 -14.21 11.29
CA ALA A 36 -3.47 -14.34 10.29
C ALA A 36 -4.90 -14.38 10.88
N ALA A 37 -5.06 -15.00 12.05
CA ALA A 37 -6.35 -15.10 12.74
C ALA A 37 -6.84 -13.76 13.32
N SER A 38 -5.95 -12.79 13.56
CA SER A 38 -6.35 -11.45 14.04
C SER A 38 -6.63 -10.48 12.90
N CYS A 39 -6.23 -10.81 11.67
CA CYS A 39 -6.50 -9.97 10.51
C CYS A 39 -7.99 -9.93 10.19
N TYR A 40 -8.50 -8.76 9.83
CA TYR A 40 -9.92 -8.57 9.56
C TYR A 40 -10.17 -7.64 8.38
N TRP A 41 -11.28 -7.87 7.68
CA TRP A 41 -11.76 -6.97 6.64
C TRP A 41 -12.56 -5.82 7.24
N THR A 42 -12.28 -4.59 6.81
CA THR A 42 -13.04 -3.41 7.19
C THR A 42 -13.18 -2.45 6.03
N HIS A 43 -14.30 -1.73 5.96
CA HIS A 43 -14.44 -0.61 5.04
C HIS A 43 -13.83 0.63 5.70
N GLY A 44 -12.88 1.26 5.02
CA GLY A 44 -12.08 2.32 5.62
C GLY A 44 -11.74 3.43 4.67
N ARG A 45 -11.26 4.53 5.27
CA ARG A 45 -10.72 5.70 4.59
C ARG A 45 -9.25 5.86 4.95
N LEU A 46 -8.36 5.50 4.03
CA LEU A 46 -6.93 5.75 4.12
C LEU A 46 -6.63 7.21 3.74
N GLY A 47 -5.79 7.87 4.54
CA GLY A 47 -5.35 9.25 4.33
C GLY A 47 -3.96 9.48 4.90
N VAL A 48 -3.32 10.55 4.44
CA VAL A 48 -2.08 11.10 5.01
C VAL A 48 -2.45 12.13 6.07
N TYR A 49 -1.79 12.07 7.24
CA TYR A 49 -2.00 12.92 8.41
C TYR A 49 -0.65 13.34 8.98
N ASN A 50 -0.64 14.41 9.79
CA ASN A 50 0.56 14.85 10.47
C ASN A 50 0.92 13.92 11.65
N GLY A 51 2.22 13.63 11.78
CA GLY A 51 2.81 12.85 12.87
C GLY A 51 2.83 11.34 12.60
N ASN A 52 3.67 10.63 13.34
CA ASN A 52 3.93 9.21 13.14
C ASN A 52 2.87 8.33 13.85
N PRO A 53 2.20 7.38 13.16
CA PRO A 53 2.31 7.06 11.74
C PRO A 53 1.53 8.04 10.84
N SER A 54 2.14 8.39 9.71
CA SER A 54 1.64 9.37 8.73
C SER A 54 0.42 8.86 7.98
N PHE A 55 0.37 7.56 7.68
CA PHE A 55 -0.77 6.95 7.02
C PHE A 55 -1.73 6.35 8.04
N ARG A 56 -3.02 6.69 7.93
CA ARG A 56 -4.05 6.20 8.86
C ARG A 56 -5.32 5.79 8.13
N VAL A 57 -5.89 4.67 8.55
CA VAL A 57 -7.20 4.19 8.11
C VAL A 57 -8.24 4.52 9.18
N GLY A 58 -9.15 5.44 8.85
CA GLY A 58 -10.38 5.62 9.63
C GLY A 58 -11.39 4.55 9.26
N ARG A 59 -11.83 3.73 10.23
CA ARG A 59 -12.85 2.70 10.01
C ARG A 59 -14.24 3.34 9.89
N ILE A 60 -14.87 3.19 8.74
CA ILE A 60 -16.14 3.85 8.43
C ILE A 60 -17.24 3.29 9.33
N GLY A 61 -18.07 4.18 9.86
CA GLY A 61 -19.11 3.85 10.85
C GLY A 61 -18.61 3.73 12.29
N THR A 62 -17.34 4.04 12.57
CA THR A 62 -16.76 4.00 13.93
C THR A 62 -15.88 5.22 14.18
N THR A 63 -15.45 5.41 15.43
CA THR A 63 -14.42 6.41 15.79
C THR A 63 -13.01 5.82 15.78
N LYS A 64 -12.82 4.61 15.26
CA LYS A 64 -11.55 3.88 15.35
C LYS A 64 -10.63 4.22 14.18
N ILE A 65 -9.38 4.45 14.54
CA ILE A 65 -8.30 4.82 13.62
C ILE A 65 -7.21 3.76 13.76
N VAL A 66 -6.74 3.27 12.62
CA VAL A 66 -5.59 2.38 12.53
C VAL A 66 -4.42 3.16 11.93
N GLY A 67 -3.34 3.32 12.69
CA GLY A 67 -2.07 3.83 12.21
C GLY A 67 -1.29 2.74 11.48
N ILE A 68 -0.77 3.05 10.29
CA ILE A 68 -0.21 2.06 9.37
C ILE A 68 1.31 2.03 9.45
N HIS A 69 1.83 0.81 9.59
CA HIS A 69 3.24 0.42 9.52
C HIS A 69 3.40 -0.72 8.52
N SER A 70 4.63 -1.03 8.10
CA SER A 70 4.83 -2.15 7.16
C SER A 70 4.45 -3.49 7.80
N ALA A 71 4.86 -3.74 9.03
CA ALA A 71 4.67 -5.03 9.67
C ALA A 71 4.86 -4.96 11.18
N PRO A 72 4.49 -6.02 11.93
CA PRO A 72 4.83 -6.11 13.34
C PRO A 72 6.34 -5.89 13.57
N GLY A 73 6.68 -4.89 14.38
CA GLY A 73 8.07 -4.56 14.72
C GLY A 73 8.91 -3.94 13.60
N ALA A 74 8.31 -3.49 12.49
CA ALA A 74 9.03 -2.83 11.40
C ALA A 74 9.86 -1.62 11.85
N GLN A 75 9.35 -0.82 12.78
CA GLN A 75 10.06 0.30 13.41
C GLN A 75 11.42 -0.06 14.04
N ARG A 76 11.63 -1.32 14.46
CA ARG A 76 12.93 -1.76 15.01
C ARG A 76 14.01 -1.89 13.93
N ARG A 77 13.60 -2.14 12.69
CA ARG A 77 14.48 -2.26 11.51
C ARG A 77 14.63 -0.92 10.81
N ASP A 78 13.55 -0.17 10.73
CA ASP A 78 13.50 1.14 10.10
C ASP A 78 12.73 2.13 10.99
N PRO A 79 13.41 3.05 11.68
CA PRO A 79 12.76 4.08 12.50
C PRO A 79 11.77 4.97 11.74
N GLU A 80 11.90 5.07 10.42
CA GLU A 80 11.05 5.89 9.54
C GLU A 80 9.88 5.11 8.93
N ASP A 81 9.71 3.82 9.27
CA ASP A 81 8.64 2.97 8.75
C ASP A 81 7.23 3.55 8.94
N GLY A 82 7.02 4.37 9.98
CA GLY A 82 5.74 5.04 10.18
C GLY A 82 5.47 6.24 9.27
N GLU A 83 6.52 6.81 8.68
CA GLU A 83 6.43 7.86 7.67
C GLU A 83 6.26 7.27 6.27
N HIS A 84 6.95 6.16 6.00
CA HIS A 84 7.00 5.50 4.70
C HIS A 84 6.76 3.98 4.79
N PRO A 85 5.58 3.53 5.24
CA PRO A 85 5.29 2.10 5.35
C PRO A 85 5.11 1.47 3.96
N GLU A 86 5.50 0.21 3.82
CA GLU A 86 5.18 -0.60 2.65
C GLU A 86 3.67 -0.92 2.60
N PHE A 87 3.06 -0.76 1.43
CA PHE A 87 1.67 -1.14 1.16
C PHE A 87 1.58 -2.34 0.20
N PRO A 88 0.41 -3.01 0.10
CA PRO A 88 0.17 -3.92 -1.01
C PRO A 88 0.24 -3.15 -2.34
N PRO A 89 0.70 -3.78 -3.45
CA PRO A 89 1.04 -3.04 -4.68
C PRO A 89 -0.09 -2.24 -5.34
N ASN A 90 -1.35 -2.56 -5.04
CA ASN A 90 -2.51 -1.82 -5.52
C ASN A 90 -2.79 -0.56 -4.69
N ILE A 91 -2.28 -0.46 -3.47
CA ILE A 91 -2.33 0.75 -2.64
C ILE A 91 -1.04 1.55 -2.78
N GLU A 92 0.13 0.90 -2.87
CA GLU A 92 1.44 1.55 -3.04
C GLU A 92 1.41 2.59 -4.19
N ARG A 93 0.96 2.15 -5.37
CA ARG A 93 0.84 3.02 -6.56
C ARG A 93 -0.11 4.20 -6.40
N LEU A 94 -1.00 4.18 -5.41
CA LEU A 94 -1.95 5.24 -5.14
C LEU A 94 -1.43 6.24 -4.11
N VAL A 95 -0.61 5.77 -3.15
CA VAL A 95 -0.06 6.61 -2.07
C VAL A 95 1.05 7.54 -2.55
N ASP A 96 1.83 7.16 -3.56
CA ASP A 96 2.89 8.00 -4.16
C ASP A 96 2.39 9.39 -4.61
N GLY A 97 1.12 9.48 -4.99
CA GLY A 97 0.47 10.72 -5.42
C GLY A 97 -0.53 11.29 -4.40
N MET A 98 -0.49 10.84 -3.14
CA MET A 98 -1.35 11.38 -2.09
C MET A 98 -0.73 12.63 -1.47
N VAL A 99 -1.50 13.71 -1.44
CA VAL A 99 -1.22 14.86 -0.58
C VAL A 99 -2.26 14.93 0.53
N ASN A 100 -2.06 15.84 1.50
CA ASN A 100 -3.06 16.10 2.52
C ASN A 100 -4.42 16.43 1.86
N GLY A 101 -5.52 15.93 2.42
CA GLY A 101 -6.85 16.03 1.82
C GLY A 101 -7.24 14.84 0.92
N HIS A 102 -6.30 14.22 0.19
CA HIS A 102 -6.60 13.04 -0.63
C HIS A 102 -7.02 11.85 0.24
N ARG A 103 -7.96 11.04 -0.25
CA ARG A 103 -8.50 9.86 0.46
C ARG A 103 -8.61 8.67 -0.46
N ILE A 104 -8.24 7.50 0.04
CA ILE A 104 -8.52 6.21 -0.61
C ILE A 104 -9.59 5.49 0.23
N PHE A 105 -10.72 5.21 -0.38
CA PHE A 105 -11.80 4.42 0.19
C PHE A 105 -11.72 3.00 -0.35
N ALA A 106 -11.68 2.00 0.53
CA ALA A 106 -11.63 0.61 0.11
C ALA A 106 -12.14 -0.32 1.22
N GLY A 107 -12.40 -1.58 0.85
CA GLY A 107 -12.30 -2.67 1.80
C GLY A 107 -10.82 -2.99 2.03
N PHE A 108 -10.34 -2.81 3.24
CA PHE A 108 -8.97 -3.15 3.65
C PHE A 108 -8.97 -4.41 4.49
N GLU A 109 -8.02 -5.29 4.23
CA GLU A 109 -7.65 -6.35 5.15
C GLU A 109 -6.54 -5.82 6.06
N ILE A 110 -6.88 -5.61 7.33
CA ILE A 110 -5.99 -5.04 8.32
C ILE A 110 -5.49 -6.16 9.22
N CYS A 111 -4.17 -6.25 9.41
CA CYS A 111 -3.55 -7.12 10.41
C CYS A 111 -3.10 -6.27 11.60
N PRO A 112 -3.83 -6.28 12.73
CA PRO A 112 -3.49 -5.49 13.91
C PRO A 112 -2.31 -6.08 14.67
N PHE A 113 -1.48 -5.22 15.27
CA PHE A 113 -0.33 -5.67 16.06
C PHE A 113 -0.67 -6.00 17.52
N ALA A 114 -1.79 -5.47 18.00
CA ALA A 114 -2.30 -5.67 19.34
C ALA A 114 -3.83 -5.59 19.37
N PRO A 115 -4.49 -6.15 20.41
CA PRO A 115 -5.92 -5.98 20.63
C PRO A 115 -6.33 -4.50 20.67
N GLU A 116 -7.57 -4.23 20.27
CA GLU A 116 -8.09 -2.87 20.20
C GLU A 116 -8.33 -2.30 21.61
N VAL A 117 -7.78 -1.12 21.90
CA VAL A 117 -8.02 -0.38 23.16
C VAL A 117 -8.95 0.82 22.90
N ARG A 118 -9.83 1.12 23.85
CA ARG A 118 -10.80 2.22 23.72
C ARG A 118 -10.08 3.57 23.78
N ARG A 119 -10.37 4.46 22.83
CA ARG A 119 -9.79 5.82 22.69
C ARG A 119 -8.32 5.87 22.30
N GLU A 120 -7.69 4.72 22.08
CA GLU A 120 -6.32 4.66 21.56
C GLU A 120 -6.33 4.36 20.06
N MET A 121 -5.32 4.87 19.36
CA MET A 121 -5.05 4.48 17.99
C MET A 121 -4.52 3.04 17.98
N GLN A 122 -5.10 2.20 17.14
CA GLN A 122 -4.58 0.85 16.93
C GLN A 122 -3.46 0.90 15.90
N PHE A 123 -2.39 0.14 16.07
CA PHE A 123 -1.38 -0.04 15.02
C PHE A 123 -1.60 -1.35 14.26
N GLY A 124 -1.34 -1.30 12.97
CA GLY A 124 -1.44 -2.45 12.09
C GLY A 124 -0.83 -2.18 10.73
N CYS A 125 -0.94 -3.17 9.87
CA CYS A 125 -0.54 -3.07 8.48
C CYS A 125 -1.71 -3.41 7.56
N ILE A 126 -1.66 -2.91 6.33
CA ILE A 126 -2.61 -3.29 5.27
C ILE A 126 -2.01 -4.49 4.55
N GLU A 127 -2.70 -5.62 4.60
CA GLU A 127 -2.29 -6.82 3.85
C GLU A 127 -2.83 -6.78 2.42
N SER A 128 -4.08 -6.35 2.26
CA SER A 128 -4.77 -6.36 0.98
C SER A 128 -5.87 -5.30 0.93
N ALA A 129 -6.27 -4.91 -0.28
CA ALA A 129 -7.35 -3.97 -0.50
C ALA A 129 -8.22 -4.37 -1.70
N ARG A 130 -9.52 -4.10 -1.61
CA ARG A 130 -10.52 -4.37 -2.66
C ARG A 130 -11.57 -3.26 -2.74
N LYS A 131 -12.24 -3.13 -3.89
CA LYS A 131 -13.28 -2.12 -4.15
C LYS A 131 -12.75 -0.70 -3.86
N ILE A 132 -11.66 -0.35 -4.52
CA ILE A 132 -10.91 0.88 -4.27
C ILE A 132 -11.55 2.05 -5.02
N PHE A 133 -11.75 3.16 -4.32
CA PHE A 133 -12.18 4.45 -4.85
C PHE A 133 -11.25 5.54 -4.34
N VAL A 134 -10.77 6.40 -5.23
CA VAL A 134 -9.83 7.49 -4.87
C VAL A 134 -10.56 8.82 -4.99
N ASN A 135 -10.53 9.59 -3.90
CA ASN A 135 -10.98 10.96 -3.86
C ASN A 135 -9.76 11.90 -3.80
N ARG A 136 -9.61 12.74 -4.82
CA ARG A 136 -8.53 13.73 -4.94
C ARG A 136 -9.01 15.18 -4.83
N PHE A 137 -10.23 15.43 -4.34
CA PHE A 137 -10.74 16.79 -4.21
C PHE A 137 -9.93 17.58 -3.16
N HIS A 138 -9.51 18.78 -3.57
CA HIS A 138 -8.93 19.85 -2.74
C HIS A 138 -9.91 21.02 -2.76
#